data_AF-A0A1F8MN27-F1
#
_entry.id   AF-A0A1F8MN27-F1
#
_cell.length_a   1.000
_cell.length_b   1.000
_cell.length_c   1.000
_cell.angle_alpha   90.00
_cell.angle_beta   90.00
_cell.angle_gamma   90.00
#
_symmetry.space_group_name_H-M   'P 1'
#
loop_
_entity.id
_entity.type
_entity.pdbx_description
1 polymer ?
#
loop_
_entity_poly.entity_id
_entity_poly.type
_entity_poly.pdbx_seq_one_letter_code
_entity_poly.pdbx_strand_id
1 'polypeptide(L)'
;MSGGDWYILLIVGGVFIILGISGIIWGIREEKRIFEALSQKPDLREFSLEHIESPQPGALKIGGGIALGLGVLLAVAGVIFWLTG
;
A
#
# COMPACT_ATOMS: atom_id res chain seq x y z
N MET A 1 18.05 -21.49 13.64
CA MET A 1 16.60 -21.19 13.69
C MET A 1 15.90 -22.52 13.92
N SER A 2 15.14 -22.63 15.01
CA SER A 2 14.40 -23.85 15.34
C SER A 2 13.28 -24.05 14.32
N GLY A 3 12.98 -25.30 13.94
CA GLY A 3 12.08 -25.67 12.82
C GLY A 3 10.64 -25.14 12.83
N GLY A 4 10.28 -24.27 13.77
CA GLY A 4 9.03 -23.51 13.76
C GLY A 4 9.14 -22.13 13.12
N ASP A 5 10.30 -21.47 13.06
CA ASP A 5 10.34 -20.01 12.81
C ASP A 5 9.85 -19.58 11.40
N TRP A 6 9.72 -20.51 10.45
CA TRP A 6 9.21 -20.26 9.10
C TRP A 6 7.74 -19.79 9.07
N TYR A 7 6.90 -20.23 10.01
CA TYR A 7 5.50 -19.77 10.06
C TYR A 7 5.42 -18.27 10.40
N ILE A 8 6.37 -17.75 11.18
CA ILE A 8 6.41 -16.33 11.55
C ILE A 8 6.68 -15.49 10.29
N LEU A 9 7.65 -15.91 9.47
CA LEU A 9 7.97 -15.22 8.22
C LEU A 9 6.79 -15.20 7.24
N LEU A 10 6.05 -16.31 7.15
CA LEU A 10 4.85 -16.37 6.30
C LEU A 10 3.70 -15.51 6.84
N ILE A 11 3.44 -15.53 8.15
CA ILE A 11 2.37 -14.72 8.76
C ILE A 11 2.70 -13.24 8.61
N VAL A 12 3.92 -12.82 8.96
CA VAL A 12 4.35 -11.42 8.87
C VAL A 12 4.40 -10.97 7.41
N GLY A 13 4.95 -11.78 6.51
CA GLY A 13 4.96 -11.50 5.06
C GLY A 13 3.54 -11.35 4.51
N GLY A 14 2.63 -12.25 4.88
CA GLY A 14 1.22 -12.19 4.50
C GLY A 14 0.53 -10.91 4.97
N VAL A 15 0.75 -10.48 6.22
CA VAL A 15 0.22 -9.21 6.74
C VAL A 15 0.72 -8.02 5.92
N PHE A 16 2.02 -7.98 5.62
CA PHE A 16 2.60 -6.90 4.80
C PHE A 16 2.02 -6.87 3.37
N ILE A 17 1.77 -8.02 2.76
CA ILE A 17 1.12 -8.10 1.44
C ILE A 17 -0.30 -7.53 1.52
N ILE A 18 -1.09 -7.95 2.50
CA ILE A 18 -2.48 -7.47 2.66
C ILE A 18 -2.52 -5.96 2.90
N LEU A 19 -1.65 -5.43 3.75
CA LEU A 19 -1.55 -4.00 4.01
C LEU A 19 -1.10 -3.23 2.77
N GLY A 20 -0.13 -3.76 2.02
CA GLY A 20 0.34 -3.17 0.76
C GLY A 20 -0.76 -3.09 -0.29
N ILE A 21 -1.49 -4.19 -0.51
CA ILE A 21 -2.62 -4.24 -1.45
C ILE A 21 -3.71 -3.25 -1.01
N SER A 22 -4.09 -3.27 0.26
CA SER A 22 -5.14 -2.40 0.80
C SER A 22 -4.77 -0.92 0.66
N GLY A 23 -3.51 -0.56 0.94
CA GLY A 23 -2.97 0.78 0.77
C GLY A 23 -2.99 1.26 -0.68
N ILE A 24 -2.59 0.39 -1.63
CA ILE A 24 -2.65 0.71 -3.06
C ILE A 24 -4.09 0.93 -3.52
N ILE A 25 -5.02 0.04 -3.15
CA ILE A 25 -6.44 0.15 -3.52
C ILE A 25 -7.03 1.44 -2.98
N TRP A 26 -6.73 1.78 -1.71
CA TRP A 26 -7.21 3.01 -1.10
C TRP A 26 -6.62 4.25 -1.77
N GLY A 27 -5.31 4.25 -2.08
CA GLY A 27 -4.67 5.33 -2.82
C GLY A 27 -5.28 5.58 -4.20
N ILE A 28 -5.62 4.51 -4.95
CA ILE A 28 -6.33 4.62 -6.23
C ILE A 28 -7.73 5.19 -6.05
N ARG A 29 -8.46 4.76 -5.00
CA ARG A 29 -9.82 5.22 -4.73
C ARG A 29 -9.86 6.69 -4.31
N GLU A 30 -8.87 7.14 -3.55
CA GLU A 30 -8.76 8.54 -3.13
C GLU A 30 -8.42 9.45 -4.31
N GLU A 31 -7.51 9.04 -5.20
CA GLU A 31 -7.24 9.80 -6.45
C GLU A 31 -8.51 9.99 -7.29
N LYS A 32 -9.31 8.94 -7.45
CA LYS A 32 -10.56 9.02 -8.20
C LYS A 32 -11.54 10.00 -7.55
N ARG A 33 -11.66 9.97 -6.22
CA ARG A 33 -12.53 10.88 -5.47
C ARG A 33 -12.09 12.33 -5.60
N ILE A 34 -10.79 12.60 -5.52
CA ILE A 34 -10.23 13.96 -5.71
C ILE A 34 -10.48 14.42 -7.15
N PHE A 35 -10.23 13.56 -8.14
CA PHE A 35 -10.45 13.88 -9.54
C PHE A 35 -11.93 14.16 -9.87
N GLU A 36 -12.85 13.38 -9.30
CA GLU A 36 -14.30 13.56 -9.47
C GLU A 36 -14.79 14.84 -8.78
N ALA A 37 -14.27 15.17 -7.59
CA ALA A 37 -14.58 16.44 -6.94
C ALA A 37 -14.08 17.65 -7.76
N LEU A 38 -12.91 17.53 -8.41
CA LEU A 38 -12.37 18.55 -9.31
C LEU A 38 -13.21 18.71 -10.58
N SER A 39 -13.68 17.61 -11.18
CA SER A 39 -14.44 17.66 -12.44
C SER A 39 -15.84 18.25 -12.28
N GLN A 40 -16.39 18.27 -11.05
CA GLN A 40 -17.68 18.89 -10.75
C GLN A 40 -17.63 20.39 -10.47
N LYS A 41 -16.44 21.01 -10.35
CA LYS A 41 -16.32 22.46 -10.15
C LYS A 41 -16.03 23.19 -11.47
N PRO A 42 -16.85 24.21 -11.84
CA PRO A 42 -16.68 24.95 -13.09
C PRO A 42 -15.50 25.94 -13.09
N ASP A 43 -14.95 26.29 -11.93
CA ASP A 43 -13.79 27.19 -11.81
C ASP A 43 -12.66 26.55 -10.99
N LEU A 44 -11.52 26.31 -11.64
CA LEU A 44 -10.33 25.69 -11.02
C LEU A 44 -9.46 26.73 -10.29
N ARG A 45 -9.72 28.03 -10.48
CA ARG A 45 -8.89 29.10 -9.94
C ARG A 45 -9.02 29.23 -8.43
N GLU A 46 -10.23 29.05 -7.90
CA GLU A 46 -10.52 29.11 -6.47
C GLU A 46 -9.86 27.95 -5.71
N PHE A 47 -9.78 26.78 -6.36
CA PHE A 47 -9.14 25.58 -5.82
C PHE A 47 -7.61 25.64 -5.80
N SER A 48 -6.97 26.38 -6.72
CA SER A 48 -5.51 26.59 -6.68
C SER A 48 -5.08 27.54 -5.56
N LEU A 49 -6.02 28.36 -5.06
CA LEU A 49 -5.80 29.29 -3.96
C LEU A 49 -6.23 28.70 -2.61
N GLU A 50 -7.20 27.79 -2.63
CA GLU A 50 -7.67 27.05 -1.46
C GLU A 50 -6.72 25.88 -1.17
N HIS A 51 -5.96 25.96 -0.07
CA HIS A 51 -5.07 24.89 0.35
C HIS A 51 -5.89 23.72 0.90
N ILE A 52 -6.25 22.78 0.04
CA ILE A 52 -6.95 21.58 0.46
C ILE A 52 -5.92 20.63 1.07
N GLU A 53 -6.04 20.39 2.38
CA GLU A 53 -5.38 19.29 3.08
C GLU A 53 -5.93 17.95 2.55
N SER A 54 -5.52 17.56 1.35
CA SER A 54 -5.81 16.22 0.84
C SER A 54 -4.70 15.27 1.29
N PRO A 55 -5.01 14.07 1.79
CA PRO A 55 -4.01 13.02 1.97
C PRO A 55 -3.33 12.77 0.62
N GLN A 56 -2.01 13.00 0.54
CA GLN A 56 -1.27 12.88 -0.71
C GLN A 56 -1.43 11.46 -1.28
N PRO A 57 -2.23 11.27 -2.34
CA PRO A 57 -2.58 9.92 -2.79
C PRO A 57 -1.36 9.17 -3.34
N GLY A 58 -0.41 9.94 -3.89
CA GLY A 58 0.89 9.44 -4.32
C GLY A 58 1.71 8.84 -3.18
N ALA A 59 1.71 9.44 -1.99
CA ALA A 59 2.46 8.93 -0.84
C ALA A 59 1.89 7.58 -0.36
N LEU A 60 0.56 7.45 -0.35
CA LEU A 60 -0.10 6.20 0.06
C LEU A 60 0.13 5.07 -0.96
N LYS A 61 0.15 5.38 -2.26
CA LYS A 61 0.52 4.41 -3.31
C LYS A 61 1.97 3.95 -3.21
N ILE A 62 2.91 4.88 -2.99
CA ILE A 62 4.34 4.55 -2.87
C ILE A 62 4.58 3.70 -1.60
N GLY A 63 3.99 4.09 -0.48
CA GLY A 63 4.06 3.34 0.78
C GLY A 63 3.46 1.94 0.65
N GLY A 64 2.30 1.82 -0.01
CA GLY A 64 1.66 0.52 -0.29
C GLY A 64 2.51 -0.39 -1.18
N GLY A 65 3.16 0.17 -2.20
CA GLY A 65 4.09 -0.57 -3.06
C GLY A 65 5.33 -1.10 -2.32
N ILE A 66 5.93 -0.27 -1.45
CA ILE A 66 7.07 -0.68 -0.62
C ILE A 66 6.64 -1.79 0.36
N ALA A 67 5.50 -1.64 1.02
CA ALA A 67 4.96 -2.65 1.93
C ALA A 67 4.69 -3.98 1.22
N LEU A 68 4.15 -3.94 0.01
CA LEU A 68 3.90 -5.12 -0.81
C LEU A 68 5.21 -5.83 -1.21
N GLY A 69 6.22 -5.06 -1.63
CA GLY A 69 7.54 -5.60 -1.95
C GLY A 69 8.22 -6.29 -0.77
N LEU A 70 8.18 -5.67 0.42
CA LEU A 70 8.71 -6.27 1.65
C LEU A 70 7.94 -7.53 2.05
N GLY A 71 6.61 -7.51 1.94
CA GLY A 71 5.78 -8.68 2.24
C GLY A 71 6.07 -9.88 1.32
N VAL A 72 6.25 -9.63 0.02
CA VAL A 72 6.64 -10.68 -0.94
C VAL A 72 8.02 -11.23 -0.62
N LEU A 73 9.00 -10.38 -0.31
CA LEU A 73 10.35 -10.80 0.07
C LEU A 73 10.34 -11.71 1.30
N LEU A 74 9.59 -11.33 2.34
CA LEU A 74 9.45 -12.11 3.57
C LEU A 74 8.73 -13.45 3.32
N ALA A 75 7.69 -13.46 2.48
CA ALA A 75 6.98 -14.68 2.12
C ALA A 75 7.91 -15.66 1.36
N VAL A 76 8.69 -15.16 0.40
CA VAL A 76 9.67 -15.99 -0.35
C VAL A 76 10.72 -16.56 0.58
N ALA A 77 11.28 -15.76 1.49
CA ALA A 77 12.23 -16.25 2.49
C ALA A 77 11.60 -17.35 3.37
N GLY A 78 10.37 -17.15 3.85
CA GLY A 78 9.64 -18.14 4.63
C GLY A 78 9.43 -19.46 3.88
N VAL A 79 9.07 -19.41 2.59
CA VAL A 79 8.92 -20.61 1.75
C VAL A 79 10.26 -21.32 1.54
N ILE A 80 11.35 -20.58 1.28
CA ILE A 80 12.68 -21.19 1.12
C ILE A 80 13.07 -21.93 2.40
N PHE A 81 12.92 -21.30 3.57
CA PHE A 81 13.21 -21.94 4.85
C PHE A 81 12.31 -23.14 5.15
N TRP A 82 11.05 -23.12 4.69
CA TRP A 82 10.16 -24.28 4.81
C TRP A 82 10.60 -25.47 3.93
N LEU A 83 11.18 -25.19 2.75
CA LEU A 83 11.65 -26.23 1.83
C LEU A 83 13.05 -26.76 2.19
N THR A 84 13.88 -25.97 2.87
CA THR A 84 15.26 -26.33 3.22
C THR A 84 15.47 -26.74 4.67
N GLY A 85 14.48 -26.52 5.54
CA GLY A 85 14.48 -26.92 6.95
C GLY A 85 13.74 -28.23 7.18
#